data_AF-A0A3N4IDM9-F1
#
_entry.id   AF-A0A3N4IDM9-F1
#
_cell.length_a   1.000
_cell.length_b   1.000
_cell.length_c   1.000
_cell.angle_alpha   90.00
_cell.angle_beta   90.00
_cell.angle_gamma   90.00
#
_symmetry.space_group_name_H-M   'P 1'
#
loop_
_entity.id
_entity.type
_entity.pdbx_description
1 polymer ?
#
loop_
_entity_poly.entity_id
_entity_poly.type
_entity_poly.pdbx_seq_one_letter_code
_entity_poly.pdbx_strand_id
1 'polypeptide(L)'
;MSRILQSLQGYVPSLLRPISQKPASRVSTSITQVRGKKKSSRGGKDPRIQLIHYSLYHPLTPRPLKFSYLRHLRHWTIHRAWQLYKANMRRERELELERMYNSIRDSCEKLKTIGDGGRLYRIAISKQGLGQWGGIGTRIPTEAPGRNGGWDYTYKNQ
;
A
#
# COMPACT_ATOMS: atom_id res chain seq x y z
N MET A 1 17.45 -38.68 4.47
CA MET A 1 16.17 -38.86 5.20
C MET A 1 16.36 -38.41 6.64
N SER A 2 15.29 -37.91 7.28
CA SER A 2 15.21 -37.44 8.69
C SER A 2 15.92 -36.12 9.06
N ARG A 3 15.18 -34.99 9.00
CA ARG A 3 15.03 -33.96 10.06
C ARG A 3 13.90 -32.99 9.68
N ILE A 4 12.64 -33.43 9.80
CA ILE A 4 11.47 -32.55 9.79
C ILE A 4 10.59 -32.98 10.96
N LEU A 5 10.89 -32.51 12.17
CA LEU A 5 9.93 -32.45 13.28
C LEU A 5 10.41 -31.34 14.22
N GLN A 6 9.44 -30.61 14.77
CA GLN A 6 9.51 -29.56 15.82
C GLN A 6 9.51 -28.11 15.33
N SER A 7 8.30 -27.55 15.24
CA SER A 7 7.94 -26.29 15.95
C SER A 7 6.47 -25.93 15.68
N LEU A 8 5.56 -26.73 16.22
CA LEU A 8 4.18 -26.32 16.47
C LEU A 8 4.07 -25.98 17.95
N GLN A 9 4.59 -24.82 18.34
CA GLN A 9 4.37 -24.31 19.70
C GLN A 9 4.41 -22.78 19.68
N GLY A 10 3.27 -22.17 19.99
CA GLY A 10 3.22 -20.80 20.48
C GLY A 10 2.77 -19.72 19.50
N TYR A 11 1.55 -19.82 18.94
CA TYR A 11 0.79 -18.60 18.66
C TYR A 11 -0.35 -18.50 19.68
N VAL A 12 -0.01 -17.98 20.84
CA VAL A 12 -0.99 -17.55 21.84
C VAL A 12 -1.49 -16.19 21.38
N PRO A 13 -2.77 -16.00 21.02
CA PRO A 13 -3.29 -14.66 20.82
C PRO A 13 -3.22 -13.97 22.19
N SER A 14 -2.40 -12.93 22.29
CA SER A 14 -2.33 -12.06 23.45
C SER A 14 -3.75 -11.61 23.80
N LEU A 15 -4.25 -12.08 24.94
CA LEU A 15 -5.53 -11.65 25.48
C LEU A 15 -5.42 -10.15 25.76
N LEU A 16 -6.17 -9.38 24.97
CA LEU A 16 -6.40 -7.96 25.19
C LEU A 16 -6.85 -7.76 26.64
N ARG A 17 -6.05 -6.95 27.36
CA ARG A 17 -6.36 -6.33 28.63
C ARG A 17 -7.82 -5.81 28.62
N PRO A 18 -8.68 -6.16 29.60
CA PRO A 18 -10.00 -5.57 29.67
C PRO A 18 -9.84 -4.08 30.00
N ILE A 19 -10.15 -3.22 29.02
CA ILE A 19 -10.35 -1.79 29.26
C ILE A 19 -11.61 -1.67 30.11
N SER A 20 -11.45 -1.14 31.33
CA SER A 20 -12.56 -0.73 32.20
C SER A 20 -13.49 0.22 31.43
N GLN A 21 -14.65 -0.29 31.02
CA GLN A 21 -15.69 0.49 30.35
C GLN A 21 -16.51 1.21 31.41
N LYS A 22 -16.33 2.52 31.55
CA LYS A 22 -17.27 3.37 32.27
C LYS A 22 -18.65 3.30 31.57
N PRO A 23 -19.77 3.22 32.31
CA PRO A 23 -21.09 3.13 31.69
C PRO A 23 -21.37 4.40 30.88
N ALA A 24 -21.64 4.21 29.58
CA ALA A 24 -22.07 5.27 28.69
C ALA A 24 -23.47 5.74 29.11
N SER A 25 -23.60 7.04 29.41
CA SER A 25 -24.90 7.69 29.53
C SER A 25 -25.65 7.58 28.20
N ARG A 26 -26.92 7.17 28.25
CA ARG A 26 -27.82 7.23 27.11
C ARG A 26 -28.00 8.70 26.73
N VAL A 27 -27.51 9.11 25.58
CA VAL A 27 -27.85 10.39 24.97
C VAL A 27 -28.78 10.10 23.80
N SER A 28 -30.03 10.48 23.98
CA SER A 28 -31.10 10.43 22.98
C SER A 28 -30.77 11.35 21.81
N THR A 29 -30.78 10.83 20.59
CA THR A 29 -30.68 11.61 19.36
C THR A 29 -32.00 12.34 19.08
N SER A 30 -32.02 13.65 19.30
CA SER A 30 -32.98 14.56 18.66
C SER A 30 -32.21 15.77 18.13
N ILE A 31 -32.12 15.88 16.80
CA ILE A 31 -31.66 17.09 16.11
C ILE A 31 -32.76 18.13 16.22
N THR A 32 -32.57 19.13 17.08
CA THR A 32 -33.33 20.38 17.07
C THR A 32 -32.36 21.49 16.68
N GLN A 33 -32.51 22.02 15.47
CA GLN A 33 -31.75 23.20 15.03
C GLN A 33 -32.29 24.45 15.74
N VAL A 34 -31.69 24.78 16.88
CA VAL A 34 -31.93 26.06 17.55
C VAL A 34 -31.05 27.12 16.87
N ARG A 35 -31.67 27.96 16.04
CA ARG A 35 -31.09 29.24 15.60
C ARG A 35 -30.94 30.16 16.82
N GLY A 36 -29.75 30.19 17.40
CA GLY A 36 -29.38 31.04 18.53
C GLY A 36 -28.47 32.20 18.12
N LYS A 37 -28.81 33.40 18.62
CA LYS A 37 -28.24 34.72 18.33
C LYS A 37 -26.72 34.83 18.52
N LYS A 38 -26.08 35.64 17.67
CA LYS A 38 -24.70 36.10 17.82
C LYS A 38 -24.55 37.00 19.06
N LYS A 39 -23.64 36.62 19.98
CA LYS A 39 -22.95 37.55 20.90
C LYS A 39 -21.45 37.32 20.75
N SER A 40 -20.76 38.37 20.33
CA SER A 40 -19.30 38.46 20.31
C SER A 40 -18.77 38.68 21.73
N SER A 41 -17.73 37.94 22.13
CA SER A 41 -16.59 38.43 22.92
C SER A 41 -15.68 37.25 23.32
N ARG A 42 -14.43 37.30 22.83
CA ARG A 42 -13.18 36.73 23.39
C ARG A 42 -13.25 35.34 24.05
N GLY A 43 -12.80 34.32 23.32
CA GLY A 43 -12.37 33.02 23.89
C GLY A 43 -12.96 31.75 23.25
N GLY A 44 -13.90 31.88 22.30
CA GLY A 44 -14.44 30.73 21.57
C GLY A 44 -13.40 30.15 20.60
N LYS A 45 -13.07 28.86 20.72
CA LYS A 45 -12.19 28.15 19.78
C LYS A 45 -12.75 28.31 18.36
N ASP A 46 -11.91 28.61 17.38
CA ASP A 46 -12.32 28.78 15.97
C ASP A 46 -13.15 27.55 15.52
N PRO A 47 -14.38 27.72 15.01
CA PRO A 47 -15.22 26.60 14.56
C PRO A 47 -14.54 25.74 13.49
N ARG A 48 -13.61 26.27 12.70
CA ARG A 48 -12.82 25.46 11.75
C ARG A 48 -11.90 24.49 12.47
N ILE A 49 -11.23 24.96 13.52
CA ILE A 49 -10.36 24.13 14.37
C ILE A 49 -11.22 23.08 15.09
N GLN A 50 -12.42 23.44 15.55
CA GLN A 50 -13.35 22.47 16.14
C GLN A 50 -13.81 21.41 15.12
N LEU A 51 -14.09 21.81 13.87
CA LEU A 51 -14.46 20.88 12.81
C LEU A 51 -13.31 19.92 12.46
N ILE A 52 -12.07 20.44 12.39
CA ILE A 52 -10.86 19.63 12.20
C ILE A 52 -10.67 18.67 13.38
N HIS A 53 -10.83 19.15 14.61
CA HIS A 53 -10.73 18.30 15.80
C HIS A 53 -11.82 17.23 15.82
N TYR A 54 -13.02 17.59 15.39
CA TYR A 54 -14.12 16.65 15.25
C TYR A 54 -13.83 15.62 14.14
N SER A 55 -13.39 16.02 12.95
CA SER A 55 -13.10 15.07 11.86
C SER A 55 -11.94 14.13 12.19
N LEU A 56 -10.93 14.58 12.94
CA LEU A 56 -9.77 13.77 13.32
C LEU A 56 -10.05 12.86 14.52
N TYR A 57 -10.83 13.31 15.51
CA TYR A 57 -10.95 12.64 16.81
C TYR A 57 -12.36 12.17 17.15
N HIS A 58 -13.33 12.31 16.27
CA HIS A 58 -14.69 11.86 16.58
C HIS A 58 -14.79 10.32 16.57
N PRO A 59 -15.34 9.70 17.64
CA PRO A 59 -15.60 8.27 17.69
C PRO A 59 -16.77 7.79 16.79
N LEU A 60 -16.80 8.23 15.53
CA LEU A 60 -17.68 7.68 14.49
C LEU A 60 -17.27 6.26 14.08
N THR A 61 -16.20 5.71 14.66
CA THR A 61 -15.81 4.34 14.40
C THR A 61 -16.91 3.41 14.92
N PRO A 62 -17.54 2.61 14.03
CA PRO A 62 -18.58 1.69 14.46
C PRO A 62 -17.97 0.66 15.42
N ARG A 63 -18.82 0.05 16.24
CA ARG A 63 -18.39 -1.03 17.12
C ARG A 63 -17.72 -2.15 16.29
N PRO A 64 -16.72 -2.86 16.83
CA PRO A 64 -16.07 -3.96 16.12
C PRO A 64 -17.09 -4.97 15.59
N LEU A 65 -16.91 -5.37 14.33
CA LEU A 65 -17.82 -6.26 13.64
C LEU A 65 -17.77 -7.67 14.27
N LYS A 66 -18.93 -8.18 14.71
CA LYS A 66 -19.06 -9.53 15.27
C LYS A 66 -19.58 -10.48 14.19
N PHE A 67 -18.88 -11.58 13.98
CA PHE A 67 -19.27 -12.62 13.03
C PHE A 67 -19.84 -13.84 13.74
N SER A 68 -20.84 -14.48 13.13
CA SER A 68 -21.21 -15.86 13.48
C SER A 68 -20.12 -16.83 13.07
N TYR A 69 -20.14 -18.05 13.62
CA TYR A 69 -19.10 -19.07 13.36
C TYR A 69 -18.89 -19.34 11.86
N LEU A 70 -19.95 -19.67 11.12
CA LEU A 70 -19.86 -19.94 9.68
C LEU A 70 -19.40 -18.72 8.87
N ARG A 71 -19.72 -17.49 9.31
CA ARG A 71 -19.24 -16.27 8.65
C ARG A 71 -17.76 -16.03 8.94
N HIS A 72 -17.31 -16.30 10.15
CA HIS A 72 -15.90 -16.23 10.52
C HIS A 72 -15.05 -17.21 9.71
N LEU A 73 -15.48 -18.46 9.57
CA LEU A 73 -14.77 -19.46 8.75
C LEU A 73 -14.66 -19.05 7.28
N ARG A 74 -15.73 -18.54 6.68
CA ARG A 74 -15.70 -18.02 5.30
C ARG A 74 -14.71 -16.86 5.18
N HIS A 75 -14.77 -15.91 6.11
CA HIS A 75 -13.85 -14.78 6.12
C HIS A 75 -12.39 -15.24 6.24
N TRP A 76 -12.10 -16.18 7.14
CA TRP A 76 -10.77 -16.73 7.32
C TRP A 76 -10.26 -17.43 6.06
N THR A 77 -11.10 -18.21 5.41
CA THR A 77 -10.76 -18.94 4.18
C THR A 77 -10.42 -17.97 3.04
N ILE A 78 -11.28 -16.96 2.81
CA ILE A 78 -11.05 -15.93 1.78
C ILE A 78 -9.77 -15.16 2.08
N HIS A 79 -9.58 -14.75 3.34
CA HIS A 79 -8.38 -14.02 3.75
C HIS A 79 -7.10 -14.85 3.54
N ARG A 80 -7.13 -16.15 3.88
CA ARG A 80 -5.97 -17.03 3.67
C ARG A 80 -5.69 -17.25 2.19
N ALA A 81 -6.72 -17.47 1.38
CA ALA A 81 -6.59 -17.60 -0.08
C ALA A 81 -5.94 -16.35 -0.69
N TRP A 82 -6.36 -15.16 -0.26
CA TRP A 82 -5.76 -13.89 -0.69
C TRP A 82 -4.28 -13.75 -0.28
N GLN A 83 -3.94 -14.15 0.95
CA GLN A 83 -2.54 -14.15 1.38
C GLN A 83 -1.65 -15.07 0.55
N LEU A 84 -2.15 -16.28 0.23
CA LEU A 84 -1.45 -17.23 -0.63
C LEU A 84 -1.27 -16.67 -2.04
N TYR A 85 -2.32 -16.10 -2.62
CA TYR A 85 -2.25 -15.44 -3.93
C TYR A 85 -1.18 -14.33 -3.95
N LYS A 86 -1.16 -13.44 -2.95
CA LYS A 86 -0.13 -12.39 -2.85
C LYS A 86 1.28 -12.95 -2.67
N ALA A 87 1.43 -14.07 -1.95
CA ALA A 87 2.73 -14.72 -1.81
C ALA A 87 3.21 -15.29 -3.14
N ASN A 88 2.31 -15.87 -3.94
CA ASN A 88 2.63 -16.35 -5.29
C ASN A 88 3.02 -15.21 -6.23
N MET A 89 2.23 -14.13 -6.26
CA MET A 89 2.54 -12.93 -7.05
C MET A 89 3.91 -12.31 -6.72
N ARG A 90 4.30 -12.29 -5.43
CA ARG A 90 5.65 -11.81 -5.04
C ARG A 90 6.74 -12.74 -5.54
N ARG A 91 6.57 -14.06 -5.36
CA ARG A 91 7.52 -15.06 -5.82
C ARG A 91 7.71 -15.02 -7.34
N GLU A 92 6.63 -14.90 -8.10
CA GLU A 92 6.69 -14.78 -9.56
C GLU A 92 7.49 -13.54 -9.99
N ARG A 93 7.24 -12.40 -9.34
CA ARG A 93 8.03 -11.18 -9.57
C ARG A 93 9.50 -11.36 -9.23
N GLU A 94 9.81 -12.00 -8.10
CA GLU A 94 11.19 -12.27 -7.67
C GLU A 94 11.91 -13.17 -8.67
N LEU A 95 11.28 -14.26 -9.11
CA LEU A 95 11.81 -15.16 -10.14
C LEU A 95 12.03 -14.45 -11.48
N GLU A 96 11.12 -13.55 -11.87
CA GLU A 96 11.28 -12.79 -13.10
C GLU A 96 12.45 -11.80 -13.00
N LEU A 97 12.61 -11.13 -11.85
CA LEU A 97 13.76 -10.26 -11.59
C LEU A 97 15.08 -11.04 -11.61
N GLU A 98 15.12 -12.23 -11.02
CA GLU A 98 16.26 -13.14 -11.08
C GLU A 98 16.57 -13.54 -12.53
N ARG A 99 15.55 -13.87 -13.33
CA ARG A 99 15.70 -14.17 -14.76
C ARG A 99 16.32 -13.00 -15.51
N MET A 100 15.78 -11.79 -15.33
CA MET A 100 16.30 -10.57 -15.98
C MET A 100 17.75 -10.31 -15.56
N TYR A 101 18.06 -10.45 -14.29
CA TYR A 101 19.40 -10.24 -13.75
C TYR A 101 20.40 -11.26 -14.30
N ASN A 102 20.04 -12.55 -14.36
CA ASN A 102 20.89 -13.57 -14.96
C ASN A 102 21.12 -13.31 -16.45
N SER A 103 20.07 -12.93 -17.19
CA SER A 103 20.22 -12.56 -18.61
C SER A 103 21.16 -11.37 -18.82
N ILE A 104 21.10 -10.36 -17.94
CA ILE A 104 22.00 -9.19 -17.98
C ILE A 104 23.43 -9.63 -17.65
N ARG A 105 23.62 -10.46 -16.61
CA ARG A 105 24.93 -11.00 -16.23
C ARG A 105 25.59 -11.71 -17.39
N ASP A 106 24.91 -12.68 -18.01
CA ASP A 106 25.46 -13.48 -19.10
C ASP A 106 25.83 -12.60 -20.31
N SER A 107 25.00 -11.60 -20.61
CA SER A 107 25.26 -10.64 -21.68
C SER A 107 26.49 -9.79 -21.37
N CYS A 108 26.64 -9.33 -20.13
CA CYS A 108 27.80 -8.58 -19.66
C CYS A 108 29.09 -9.42 -19.68
N GLU A 109 29.01 -10.71 -19.34
CA GLU A 109 30.15 -11.63 -19.46
C GLU A 109 30.60 -11.77 -20.90
N LYS A 110 29.66 -11.94 -21.85
CA LYS A 110 29.96 -11.94 -23.29
C LYS A 110 30.57 -10.60 -23.75
N LEU A 111 30.09 -9.48 -23.24
CA LEU A 111 30.66 -8.16 -23.57
C LEU A 111 32.09 -7.97 -23.04
N LYS A 112 32.52 -8.71 -22.01
CA LYS A 112 33.92 -8.68 -21.56
C LYS A 112 34.83 -9.38 -22.55
N THR A 113 34.36 -10.46 -23.16
CA THR A 113 35.13 -11.23 -24.15
C THR A 113 35.09 -10.59 -25.53
N ILE A 114 34.02 -9.86 -25.86
CA ILE A 114 33.81 -9.22 -27.16
C ILE A 114 34.42 -7.81 -27.17
N GLY A 115 35.46 -7.60 -27.98
CA GLY A 115 36.05 -6.30 -28.31
C GLY A 115 37.31 -5.91 -27.53
N ASP A 116 38.05 -4.92 -28.04
CA ASP A 116 39.35 -4.36 -27.57
C ASP A 116 39.51 -4.33 -26.04
N GLY A 117 39.93 -5.46 -25.44
CA GLY A 117 40.19 -5.59 -24.01
C GLY A 117 39.03 -5.17 -23.10
N GLY A 118 37.78 -5.42 -23.50
CA GLY A 118 36.59 -5.13 -22.67
C GLY A 118 36.18 -3.65 -22.60
N ARG A 119 36.56 -2.84 -23.60
CA ARG A 119 36.16 -1.41 -23.68
C ARG A 119 34.65 -1.20 -23.60
N LEU A 120 33.86 -1.98 -24.35
CA LEU A 120 32.40 -1.86 -24.38
C LEU A 120 31.76 -2.16 -23.02
N TYR A 121 32.26 -3.19 -22.33
CA TYR A 121 31.82 -3.53 -20.98
C TYR A 121 32.05 -2.37 -19.99
N ARG A 122 33.22 -1.70 -20.05
CA ARG A 122 33.53 -0.54 -19.19
C ARG A 122 32.57 0.63 -19.40
N ILE A 123 32.18 0.89 -20.66
CA ILE A 123 31.21 1.95 -20.98
C ILE A 123 29.82 1.56 -20.48
N ALA A 124 29.37 0.33 -20.73
CA ALA A 124 28.04 -0.13 -20.36
C ALA A 124 27.80 -0.14 -18.84
N ILE A 125 28.82 -0.46 -18.03
CA ILE A 125 28.71 -0.47 -16.57
C ILE A 125 28.94 0.91 -15.93
N SER A 126 29.32 1.91 -16.74
CA SER A 126 29.52 3.27 -16.24
C SER A 126 28.19 3.83 -15.71
N LYS A 127 28.23 4.50 -14.55
CA LYS A 127 27.04 5.05 -13.89
C LYS A 127 26.73 6.49 -14.32
N GLN A 128 27.25 6.91 -15.48
CA GLN A 128 27.05 8.27 -15.97
C GLN A 128 25.56 8.47 -16.31
N GLY A 129 24.93 9.53 -15.79
CA GLY A 129 23.51 9.83 -16.01
C GLY A 129 22.51 8.97 -15.22
N LEU A 130 22.98 8.11 -14.30
CA LEU A 130 22.11 7.29 -13.47
C LEU A 130 21.26 8.19 -12.55
N GLY A 131 19.95 8.22 -12.78
CA GLY A 131 19.00 9.10 -12.06
C GLY A 131 18.36 10.20 -12.90
N GLN A 132 18.84 10.45 -14.12
CA GLN A 132 18.10 11.27 -15.11
C GLN A 132 17.00 10.47 -15.83
N TRP A 133 16.96 9.15 -15.63
CA TRP A 133 16.03 8.26 -16.29
C TRP A 133 14.73 8.13 -15.49
N GLY A 134 13.84 9.06 -15.80
CA GLY A 134 12.44 9.14 -15.38
C GLY A 134 11.79 10.11 -16.34
N GLY A 135 11.76 9.73 -17.62
CA GLY A 135 11.30 10.61 -18.69
C GLY A 135 9.88 11.09 -18.40
N ILE A 136 9.62 12.36 -18.67
CA ILE A 136 8.30 13.03 -18.54
C ILE A 136 7.18 12.25 -19.28
N GLY A 137 7.53 11.29 -20.14
CA GLY A 137 6.63 10.40 -20.87
C GLY A 137 6.23 9.08 -20.18
N THR A 138 6.93 8.57 -19.16
CA THR A 138 6.54 7.29 -18.51
C THR A 138 5.46 7.53 -17.45
N ARG A 139 4.19 7.35 -17.83
CA ARG A 139 3.04 7.61 -16.97
C ARG A 139 2.65 6.38 -16.14
N ILE A 140 2.08 6.63 -14.95
CA ILE A 140 1.46 5.58 -14.13
C ILE A 140 0.20 5.07 -14.87
N PRO A 141 0.00 3.75 -14.99
CA PRO A 141 -1.21 3.19 -15.58
C PRO A 141 -2.49 3.70 -14.89
N THR A 142 -3.51 4.02 -15.68
CA THR A 142 -4.85 4.45 -15.20
C THR A 142 -5.89 3.37 -15.54
N GLU A 143 -6.97 3.29 -14.76
CA GLU A 143 -8.05 2.29 -14.95
C GLU A 143 -8.69 2.32 -16.35
N ALA A 144 -8.84 3.51 -16.95
CA ALA A 144 -9.37 3.69 -18.29
C ALA A 144 -8.43 4.55 -19.14
N PRO A 145 -8.33 4.31 -20.46
CA PRO A 145 -7.53 5.15 -21.35
C PRO A 145 -8.10 6.57 -21.43
N GLY A 146 -7.22 7.55 -21.66
CA GLY A 146 -7.62 8.94 -21.85
C GLY A 146 -8.35 9.18 -23.18
N ARG A 147 -9.08 10.30 -23.28
CA ARG A 147 -9.91 10.67 -24.44
C ARG A 147 -9.15 10.66 -25.77
N ASN A 148 -7.86 11.01 -25.76
CA ASN A 148 -7.03 11.12 -26.96
C ASN A 148 -6.47 9.77 -27.45
N GLY A 149 -7.15 8.65 -27.16
CA GLY A 149 -6.80 7.34 -27.74
C GLY A 149 -5.59 6.63 -27.11
N GLY A 150 -5.13 7.07 -25.93
CA GLY A 150 -4.07 6.41 -25.16
C GLY A 150 -2.64 6.56 -25.71
N TRP A 151 -2.47 7.01 -26.95
CA TRP A 151 -1.16 7.23 -27.59
C TRP A 151 -1.13 8.51 -28.42
N ASP A 152 0.00 9.22 -28.39
CA ASP A 152 0.23 10.42 -29.20
C ASP A 152 1.13 10.10 -30.38
N TYR A 153 0.57 10.07 -31.59
CA TYR A 153 1.30 9.83 -32.84
C TYR A 153 1.99 11.09 -33.38
N THR A 154 1.73 12.27 -32.81
CA THR A 154 2.20 13.56 -33.35
C THR A 154 3.45 14.10 -32.64
N TYR A 155 4.02 13.32 -31.72
CA TYR A 155 5.19 13.70 -30.94
C TYR A 155 6.37 14.09 -31.83
N LYS A 156 6.94 15.28 -31.58
CA LYS A 156 8.17 15.78 -32.22
C LYS A 156 9.21 16.04 -31.13
N ASN A 157 10.43 15.52 -31.33
CA ASN A 157 11.60 15.83 -30.51
C ASN A 157 11.94 17.31 -30.77
N GLN A 158 11.63 18.18 -29.81
CA GLN A 158 11.97 19.61 -29.87
C GLN A 158 13.37 19.84 -29.32
#